data_AF-A0A2P9H9M0-F1
#
_entry.id   AF-A0A2P9H9M0-F1
#
_cell.length_a   1.000
_cell.length_b   1.000
_cell.length_c   1.000
_cell.angle_alpha   90.00
_cell.angle_beta   90.00
_cell.angle_gamma   90.00
#
_symmetry.space_group_name_H-M   'P 1'
#
loop_
_entity.id
_entity.type
_entity.pdbx_description
1 polymer ?
#
loop_
_entity_poly.entity_id
_entity_poly.type
_entity_poly.pdbx_seq_one_letter_code
_entity_poly.pdbx_strand_id
1 'polypeptide(L)'
;MNKQFYFLLLICLIIFEAVAMPSHHSKMSQEGNLMYAVIKDFAKRMKYEKNLQLEAIGGGVDNGINEFTLGFRREGLPLNKKESETLIVLITEEFISEVNSNEMIRPYLRDYPISNTNVDMGIVNYDFKGNVIETPNVAIVCTDKDKIVYFYKGPKDIYDYKDERESYEEALKKIKQ
;
A
#
# COMPACT_ATOMS: atom_id res chain seq x y z
N MET A 1 -62.96 -1.02 15.46
CA MET A 1 -61.94 -1.27 14.42
C MET A 1 -60.57 -1.32 15.10
N ASN A 2 -59.95 -2.51 15.16
CA ASN A 2 -58.87 -2.85 16.10
C ASN A 2 -57.52 -2.23 15.71
N LYS A 3 -56.93 -1.44 16.62
CA LYS A 3 -55.59 -0.82 16.47
C LYS A 3 -54.44 -1.82 16.33
N GLN A 4 -54.66 -3.11 16.62
CA GLN A 4 -53.64 -4.15 16.41
C GLN A 4 -53.54 -4.65 14.96
N PHE A 5 -54.51 -4.34 14.10
CA PHE A 5 -54.47 -4.75 12.68
C PHE A 5 -53.52 -3.86 11.84
N TYR A 6 -53.31 -2.61 12.25
CA TYR A 6 -52.40 -1.68 11.56
C TYR A 6 -50.93 -1.87 11.91
N PHE A 7 -50.62 -2.50 13.04
CA PHE A 7 -49.23 -2.74 13.44
C PHE A 7 -48.59 -3.92 12.69
N LEU A 8 -49.39 -4.90 12.28
CA LEU A 8 -48.94 -6.04 11.47
C LEU A 8 -48.84 -5.73 9.96
N LEU A 9 -49.54 -4.70 9.49
CA LEU A 9 -49.49 -4.28 8.07
C LEU A 9 -48.32 -3.32 7.77
N LEU A 10 -47.67 -2.77 8.80
CA LEU A 10 -46.44 -1.95 8.65
C LEU A 10 -45.15 -2.79 8.65
N ILE A 11 -45.20 -4.06 9.11
CA ILE A 11 -44.04 -4.96 9.15
C ILE A 11 -43.85 -5.73 7.82
N CYS A 12 -44.86 -5.77 6.95
CA CYS A 12 -44.74 -6.40 5.63
C CYS A 12 -44.24 -5.48 4.50
N LEU A 13 -43.95 -4.20 4.79
CA LEU A 13 -43.39 -3.25 3.80
C LEU A 13 -41.88 -2.99 3.96
N ILE A 14 -41.17 -3.81 4.76
CA ILE A 14 -39.69 -3.77 4.88
C ILE A 14 -39.05 -5.06 4.30
N ILE A 15 -39.72 -5.76 3.38
CA ILE A 15 -39.15 -6.97 2.74
C ILE A 15 -39.14 -6.88 1.20
N PHE A 16 -39.29 -5.69 0.62
CA PHE A 16 -39.19 -5.56 -0.84
C PHE A 16 -38.43 -4.32 -1.32
N GLU A 17 -37.25 -4.09 -0.74
CA GLU A 17 -36.12 -3.52 -1.49
C GLU A 17 -34.81 -4.25 -1.15
N ALA A 18 -34.86 -5.59 -1.19
CA ALA A 18 -33.74 -6.34 -1.73
C ALA A 18 -33.81 -6.24 -3.28
N VAL A 19 -33.83 -5.00 -3.79
CA VAL A 19 -33.27 -4.78 -5.12
C VAL A 19 -31.81 -5.14 -4.91
N ALA A 20 -31.38 -6.22 -5.56
CA ALA A 20 -29.97 -6.46 -5.77
C ALA A 20 -29.41 -5.15 -6.35
N MET A 21 -28.86 -4.29 -5.48
CA MET A 21 -27.90 -3.31 -5.90
C MET A 21 -26.89 -4.16 -6.66
N PRO A 22 -26.71 -3.96 -7.98
CA PRO A 22 -25.55 -4.52 -8.62
C PRO A 22 -24.41 -4.02 -7.74
N SER A 23 -23.63 -4.92 -7.16
CA SER A 23 -22.35 -4.50 -6.61
C SER A 23 -21.72 -3.71 -7.75
N HIS A 24 -21.58 -2.41 -7.55
CA HIS A 24 -20.98 -1.54 -8.55
C HIS A 24 -19.49 -1.84 -8.45
N HIS A 25 -19.09 -3.05 -8.83
CA HIS A 25 -17.76 -3.31 -9.32
C HIS A 25 -17.68 -2.52 -10.62
N SER A 26 -17.43 -1.22 -10.48
CA SER A 26 -17.01 -0.38 -11.59
C SER A 26 -15.88 -1.16 -12.25
N LYS A 27 -16.09 -1.58 -13.50
CA LYS A 27 -15.05 -2.26 -14.27
C LYS A 27 -13.83 -1.35 -14.24
N MET A 28 -12.73 -1.84 -13.66
CA MET A 28 -11.52 -1.04 -13.48
C MET A 28 -11.08 -0.49 -14.84
N SER A 29 -10.65 0.77 -14.87
CA SER A 29 -10.23 1.42 -16.12
C SER A 29 -9.02 0.72 -16.74
N GLN A 30 -8.70 1.02 -17.99
CA GLN A 30 -7.53 0.42 -18.64
C GLN A 30 -6.23 0.78 -17.91
N GLU A 31 -6.13 2.04 -17.48
CA GLU A 31 -5.06 2.59 -16.65
C GLU A 31 -4.93 1.79 -15.35
N GLY A 32 -6.05 1.59 -14.63
CA GLY A 32 -6.08 0.82 -13.40
C GLY A 32 -5.64 -0.63 -13.62
N ASN A 33 -6.14 -1.31 -14.67
CA ASN A 33 -5.71 -2.68 -14.98
C ASN A 33 -4.21 -2.78 -15.26
N LEU A 34 -3.65 -1.82 -15.99
CA LEU A 34 -2.22 -1.82 -16.32
C LEU A 34 -1.37 -1.47 -15.09
N MET A 35 -1.79 -0.52 -14.27
CA MET A 35 -1.15 -0.20 -12.99
C MET A 35 -1.08 -1.43 -12.08
N TYR A 36 -2.21 -2.13 -11.90
CA TYR A 36 -2.26 -3.35 -11.11
C TYR A 36 -1.38 -4.47 -11.69
N ALA A 37 -1.29 -4.58 -13.02
CA ALA A 37 -0.43 -5.57 -13.66
C ALA A 37 1.05 -5.29 -13.39
N VAL A 38 1.51 -4.05 -13.59
CA VAL A 38 2.90 -3.64 -13.31
C VAL A 38 3.26 -3.85 -11.84
N ILE A 39 2.38 -3.47 -10.90
CA ILE A 39 2.62 -3.71 -9.47
C ILE A 39 2.74 -5.20 -9.17
N LYS A 40 1.87 -6.05 -9.73
CA LYS A 40 1.90 -7.50 -9.49
C LYS A 40 3.14 -8.16 -10.06
N ASP A 41 3.58 -7.74 -11.25
CA ASP A 41 4.79 -8.26 -11.89
C ASP A 41 6.04 -7.89 -11.08
N PHE A 42 6.16 -6.62 -10.67
CA PHE A 42 7.21 -6.17 -9.76
C PHE A 42 7.20 -6.96 -8.43
N ALA A 43 6.04 -7.06 -7.79
CA ALA A 43 5.88 -7.74 -6.52
C ALA A 43 6.21 -9.24 -6.59
N LYS A 44 5.93 -9.90 -7.73
CA LYS A 44 6.31 -11.29 -7.95
C LYS A 44 7.83 -11.45 -7.87
N ARG A 45 8.61 -10.53 -8.46
CA ARG A 45 10.08 -10.54 -8.35
C ARG A 45 10.53 -10.27 -6.91
N MET A 46 9.95 -9.25 -6.26
CA MET A 46 10.30 -8.87 -4.87
C MET A 46 10.09 -10.00 -3.86
N LYS A 47 9.07 -10.84 -4.08
CA LYS A 47 8.85 -12.05 -3.28
C LYS A 47 10.05 -13.00 -3.31
N TYR A 48 10.64 -13.23 -4.48
CA TYR A 48 11.76 -14.17 -4.61
C TYR A 48 13.11 -13.53 -4.28
N GLU A 49 13.33 -12.29 -4.71
CA GLU A 49 14.63 -11.61 -4.59
C GLU A 49 14.87 -11.05 -3.18
N LYS A 50 13.81 -10.61 -2.50
CA LYS A 50 13.92 -9.85 -1.24
C LYS A 50 13.00 -10.37 -0.12
N ASN A 51 12.32 -11.49 -0.32
CA ASN A 51 11.36 -12.07 0.62
C ASN A 51 10.24 -11.09 1.04
N LEU A 52 9.74 -10.32 0.08
CA LEU A 52 8.66 -9.35 0.28
C LEU A 52 7.34 -9.87 -0.30
N GLN A 53 6.38 -10.17 0.55
CA GLN A 53 5.06 -10.62 0.16
C GLN A 53 4.14 -9.41 0.00
N LEU A 54 3.58 -9.20 -1.20
CA LEU A 54 2.61 -8.13 -1.43
C LEU A 54 1.32 -8.38 -0.65
N GLU A 55 0.85 -7.36 0.04
CA GLU A 55 -0.40 -7.36 0.83
C GLU A 55 -1.34 -6.21 0.47
N ALA A 56 -0.83 -5.09 -0.05
CA ALA A 56 -1.66 -3.96 -0.47
C ALA A 56 -1.26 -3.45 -1.86
N ILE A 57 -2.26 -3.09 -2.65
CA ILE A 57 -2.14 -2.43 -3.96
C ILE A 57 -3.13 -1.28 -3.98
N GLY A 58 -2.69 -0.12 -4.43
CA GLY A 58 -3.53 1.05 -4.66
C GLY A 58 -2.87 2.01 -5.63
N GLY A 59 -3.44 3.20 -5.73
CA GLY A 59 -2.95 4.28 -6.58
C GLY A 59 -4.08 5.15 -7.10
N GLY A 60 -3.71 6.30 -7.65
CA GLY A 60 -4.62 7.26 -8.24
C GLY A 60 -4.61 7.17 -9.76
N VAL A 61 -5.79 7.07 -10.37
CA VAL A 61 -5.98 6.95 -11.84
C VAL A 61 -6.84 8.07 -12.44
N ASP A 62 -7.13 9.12 -11.66
CA ASP A 62 -7.91 10.26 -12.14
C ASP A 62 -7.14 11.04 -13.20
N ASN A 63 -7.68 11.03 -14.43
CA ASN A 63 -7.07 11.59 -15.65
C ASN A 63 -5.66 11.03 -15.93
N GLY A 64 -5.47 9.73 -15.70
CA GLY A 64 -4.19 9.05 -15.83
C GLY A 64 -3.63 8.61 -14.47
N ILE A 65 -2.67 7.70 -14.52
CA ILE A 65 -1.98 7.18 -13.34
C ILE A 65 -1.11 8.29 -12.77
N ASN A 66 -1.40 8.68 -11.55
CA ASN A 66 -0.69 9.76 -10.86
C ASN A 66 0.02 9.32 -9.57
N GLU A 67 -0.33 8.14 -9.06
CA GLU A 67 0.20 7.58 -7.82
C GLU A 67 0.15 6.06 -7.87
N PHE A 68 1.15 5.42 -7.29
CA PHE A 68 1.23 3.98 -7.08
C PHE A 68 1.34 3.69 -5.59
N THR A 69 0.52 2.76 -5.08
CA THR A 69 0.63 2.32 -3.68
C THR A 69 0.95 0.83 -3.62
N LEU A 70 2.03 0.48 -2.91
CA LEU A 70 2.49 -0.90 -2.72
C LEU A 70 2.76 -1.14 -1.24
N GLY A 71 2.09 -2.13 -0.64
CA GLY A 71 2.36 -2.57 0.73
C GLY A 71 2.88 -4.00 0.76
N PHE A 72 4.02 -4.20 1.42
CA PHE A 72 4.68 -5.49 1.57
C PHE A 72 4.72 -5.93 3.03
N ARG A 73 4.53 -7.24 3.22
CA ARG A 73 4.92 -7.96 4.43
C ARG A 73 6.32 -8.53 4.26
N ARG A 74 7.15 -8.33 5.28
CA ARG A 74 8.43 -9.01 5.43
C ARG A 74 8.40 -9.86 6.69
N GLU A 75 8.67 -11.14 6.56
CA GLU A 75 8.91 -12.04 7.70
C GLU A 75 10.40 -12.30 7.88
N GLY A 76 10.88 -12.26 9.12
CA GLY A 76 12.25 -12.67 9.43
C GLY A 76 12.81 -12.08 10.71
N LEU A 77 14.14 -12.04 10.80
CA LEU A 77 14.82 -11.34 11.88
C LEU A 77 14.51 -9.83 11.82
N PRO A 78 14.39 -9.13 12.97
CA PRO A 78 14.16 -7.70 12.99
C PRO A 78 15.23 -6.95 12.20
N LEU A 79 14.81 -5.93 11.43
CA LEU A 79 15.73 -4.99 10.79
C LEU A 79 15.97 -3.80 11.71
N ASN A 80 17.21 -3.36 11.79
CA ASN A 80 17.51 -2.05 12.35
C ASN A 80 17.06 -0.93 11.39
N LYS A 81 17.13 0.33 11.85
CA LYS A 81 16.73 1.50 11.07
C LYS A 81 17.46 1.58 9.72
N LYS A 82 18.78 1.41 9.70
CA LYS A 82 19.61 1.50 8.49
C LYS A 82 19.26 0.41 7.47
N GLU A 83 19.00 -0.81 7.93
CA GLU A 83 18.59 -1.91 7.06
C GLU A 83 17.20 -1.67 6.46
N SER A 84 16.28 -1.13 7.26
CA SER A 84 14.92 -0.78 6.81
C SER A 84 14.96 0.39 5.82
N GLU A 85 15.75 1.43 6.10
CA GLU A 85 16.04 2.56 5.19
C GLU A 85 16.60 2.08 3.86
N THR A 86 17.63 1.22 3.92
CA THR A 86 18.28 0.68 2.72
C THR A 86 17.28 -0.12 1.88
N LEU A 87 16.50 -0.99 2.52
CA LEU A 87 15.53 -1.83 1.83
C LEU A 87 14.46 -0.99 1.14
N ILE A 88 13.79 -0.07 1.86
CA ILE A 88 12.68 0.72 1.31
C ILE A 88 13.12 1.60 0.14
N VAL A 89 14.28 2.25 0.24
CA VAL A 89 14.79 3.10 -0.84
C VAL A 89 15.13 2.25 -2.05
N LEU A 90 15.84 1.13 -1.87
CA LEU A 90 16.21 0.27 -2.99
C LEU A 90 14.99 -0.24 -3.75
N ILE A 91 13.95 -0.72 -3.06
CA ILE A 91 12.75 -1.23 -3.75
C ILE A 91 11.93 -0.11 -4.38
N THR A 92 11.94 1.09 -3.79
CA THR A 92 11.26 2.26 -4.37
C THR A 92 11.96 2.72 -5.65
N GLU A 93 13.28 2.88 -5.64
CA GLU A 93 14.07 3.25 -6.83
C GLU A 93 13.98 2.19 -7.93
N GLU A 94 13.98 0.91 -7.56
CA GLU A 94 13.82 -0.21 -8.50
C GLU A 94 12.44 -0.15 -9.19
N PHE A 95 11.38 0.10 -8.42
CA PHE A 95 10.02 0.25 -8.96
C PHE A 95 9.89 1.47 -9.87
N ILE A 96 10.43 2.63 -9.46
CA ILE A 96 10.46 3.85 -10.27
C ILE A 96 11.15 3.59 -11.61
N SER A 97 12.31 2.92 -11.57
CA SER A 97 13.04 2.55 -12.78
C SER A 97 12.22 1.62 -13.68
N GLU A 98 11.55 0.62 -13.11
CA GLU A 98 10.70 -0.32 -13.85
C GLU A 98 9.56 0.41 -14.56
N VAL A 99 8.80 1.25 -13.85
CA VAL A 99 7.70 2.03 -14.43
C VAL A 99 8.20 2.98 -15.52
N ASN A 100 9.30 3.71 -15.27
CA ASN A 100 9.83 4.67 -16.23
C ASN A 100 10.36 4.03 -17.52
N SER A 101 10.86 2.79 -17.41
CA SER A 101 11.33 1.98 -18.55
C SER A 101 10.20 1.26 -19.29
N ASN A 102 9.00 1.15 -18.70
CA ASN A 102 7.89 0.40 -19.26
C ASN A 102 7.11 1.25 -20.29
N GLU A 103 7.32 0.95 -21.57
CA GLU A 103 6.66 1.66 -22.68
C GLU A 103 5.15 1.45 -22.73
N MET A 104 4.63 0.35 -22.18
CA MET A 104 3.20 0.04 -22.20
C MET A 104 2.42 0.94 -21.25
N ILE A 105 2.95 1.22 -20.06
CA ILE A 105 2.28 2.05 -19.05
C ILE A 105 2.49 3.54 -19.29
N ARG A 106 3.59 3.92 -19.96
CA ARG A 106 3.97 5.32 -20.21
C ARG A 106 2.85 6.22 -20.74
N PRO A 107 2.04 5.83 -21.75
CA PRO A 107 0.96 6.67 -22.27
C PRO A 107 -0.14 6.99 -21.26
N TYR A 108 -0.21 6.23 -20.18
CA TYR A 108 -1.23 6.37 -19.13
C TYR A 108 -0.70 7.08 -17.88
N LEU A 109 0.58 7.44 -17.83
CA LEU A 109 1.17 8.18 -16.72
C LEU A 109 0.83 9.67 -16.87
N ARG A 110 0.28 10.28 -15.81
CA ARG A 110 0.02 11.73 -15.78
C ARG A 110 1.32 12.52 -15.74
N ASP A 111 2.27 12.04 -14.94
CA ASP A 111 3.58 12.63 -14.74
C ASP A 111 4.63 11.64 -15.30
N TYR A 112 5.49 12.08 -16.23
CA TYR A 112 6.56 11.25 -16.80
C TYR A 112 7.85 12.08 -16.99
N PRO A 113 9.01 11.59 -16.52
CA PRO A 113 9.19 10.39 -15.70
C PRO A 113 8.52 10.52 -14.32
N ILE A 114 8.08 9.40 -13.76
CA ILE A 114 7.64 9.37 -12.35
C ILE A 114 8.85 9.47 -11.43
N SER A 115 8.61 9.90 -10.19
CA SER A 115 9.61 10.02 -9.13
C SER A 115 9.11 9.42 -7.82
N ASN A 116 9.89 9.53 -6.74
CA ASN A 116 9.51 9.06 -5.41
C ASN A 116 8.20 9.69 -4.90
N THR A 117 7.85 10.89 -5.34
CA THR A 117 6.58 11.53 -4.93
C THR A 117 5.35 10.92 -5.59
N ASN A 118 5.51 10.03 -6.57
CA ASN A 118 4.43 9.28 -7.21
C ASN A 118 4.26 7.88 -6.61
N VAL A 119 5.08 7.49 -5.62
CA VAL A 119 5.15 6.11 -5.12
C VAL A 119 5.05 6.08 -3.59
N ASP A 120 3.95 5.53 -3.10
CA ASP A 120 3.73 5.21 -1.70
C ASP A 120 4.04 3.73 -1.47
N MET A 121 5.20 3.47 -0.88
CA MET A 121 5.70 2.14 -0.64
C MET A 121 5.80 1.88 0.86
N GLY A 122 5.24 0.77 1.33
CA GLY A 122 5.28 0.37 2.74
C GLY A 122 5.80 -1.04 2.92
N ILE A 123 6.56 -1.26 3.98
CA ILE A 123 6.99 -2.57 4.45
C ILE A 123 6.59 -2.71 5.92
N VAL A 124 5.80 -3.72 6.23
CA VAL A 124 5.50 -4.14 7.61
C VAL A 124 6.38 -5.33 7.95
N ASN A 125 7.15 -5.20 9.03
CA ASN A 125 8.07 -6.23 9.50
C ASN A 125 7.38 -7.12 10.54
N TYR A 126 7.47 -8.43 10.32
CA TYR A 126 6.97 -9.48 11.19
C TYR A 126 8.08 -10.43 11.62
N ASP A 127 7.98 -10.95 12.84
CA ASP A 127 8.81 -12.07 13.28
C ASP A 127 8.35 -13.40 12.63
N PHE A 128 9.10 -14.48 12.87
CA PHE A 128 8.75 -15.82 12.37
C PHE A 128 7.45 -16.41 12.97
N LYS A 129 6.88 -15.78 13.98
CA LYS A 129 5.59 -16.15 14.57
C LYS A 129 4.44 -15.33 14.00
N GLY A 130 4.72 -14.41 13.08
CA GLY A 130 3.73 -13.53 12.48
C GLY A 130 3.30 -12.36 13.36
N ASN A 131 4.07 -12.02 14.41
CA ASN A 131 3.84 -10.81 15.20
C ASN A 131 4.58 -9.63 14.57
N VAL A 132 3.96 -8.44 14.59
CA VAL A 132 4.64 -7.21 14.18
C VAL A 132 5.87 -6.98 15.06
N ILE A 133 6.99 -6.60 14.46
CA ILE A 133 8.21 -6.28 15.19
C ILE A 133 7.98 -5.08 16.13
N GLU A 134 8.42 -5.21 17.38
CA GLU A 134 8.33 -4.15 18.39
C GLU A 134 9.63 -3.33 18.52
N THR A 135 9.50 -2.19 19.20
CA THR A 135 10.62 -1.34 19.61
C THR A 135 11.69 -2.16 20.37
N PRO A 136 13.00 -1.96 20.12
CA PRO A 136 13.63 -0.81 19.43
C PRO A 136 13.77 -0.94 17.91
N ASN A 137 13.28 -2.03 17.30
CA ASN A 137 13.41 -2.24 15.85
C ASN A 137 12.24 -1.61 15.09
N VAL A 138 12.43 -1.41 13.78
CA VAL A 138 11.43 -0.77 12.93
C VAL A 138 10.28 -1.75 12.65
N ALA A 139 9.07 -1.39 13.09
CA ALA A 139 7.85 -2.16 12.85
C ALA A 139 7.36 -1.96 11.41
N ILE A 140 7.32 -0.71 10.97
CA ILE A 140 6.88 -0.32 9.63
C ILE A 140 7.84 0.71 9.09
N VAL A 141 8.24 0.59 7.83
CA VAL A 141 8.92 1.64 7.09
C VAL A 141 8.12 1.95 5.85
N CYS A 142 7.89 3.23 5.55
CA CYS A 142 7.23 3.62 4.32
C CYS A 142 7.78 4.92 3.72
N THR A 143 7.53 5.11 2.43
CA THR A 143 7.64 6.42 1.79
C THR A 143 6.34 7.20 2.00
N ASP A 144 6.48 8.50 2.22
CA ASP A 144 5.39 9.49 2.22
C ASP A 144 5.93 10.70 1.47
N LYS A 145 5.63 10.76 0.16
CA LYS A 145 6.14 11.78 -0.76
C LYS A 145 7.68 11.88 -0.76
N ASP A 146 8.21 12.96 -0.19
CA ASP A 146 9.63 13.30 -0.14
C ASP A 146 10.32 12.79 1.15
N LYS A 147 9.64 11.94 1.93
CA LYS A 147 10.11 11.45 3.22
C LYS A 147 10.07 9.93 3.32
N ILE A 148 10.91 9.42 4.22
CA ILE A 148 10.80 8.08 4.77
C ILE A 148 10.26 8.22 6.20
N VAL A 149 9.28 7.40 6.53
CA VAL A 149 8.69 7.33 7.87
C VAL A 149 8.95 5.96 8.46
N TYR A 150 9.48 5.94 9.68
CA TYR A 150 9.73 4.74 10.46
C TYR A 150 8.76 4.71 11.63
N PHE A 151 7.97 3.66 11.74
CA PHE A 151 7.09 3.44 12.88
C PHE A 151 7.68 2.38 13.79
N TYR A 152 7.71 2.68 15.09
CA TYR A 152 8.16 1.79 16.16
C TYR A 152 6.96 1.40 17.01
N LYS A 153 6.60 0.11 17.01
CA LYS A 153 5.50 -0.43 17.80
C LYS A 153 5.91 -0.50 19.27
N GLY A 154 5.20 0.20 20.15
CA GLY A 154 5.33 0.11 21.60
C GLY A 154 4.52 -1.06 22.18
N PRO A 155 4.69 -1.38 23.47
CA PRO A 155 4.13 -2.59 24.08
C PRO A 155 2.66 -2.47 24.51
N LYS A 156 1.99 -1.32 24.30
CA LYS A 156 0.60 -1.13 24.75
C LYS A 156 -0.38 -1.78 23.76
N ASP A 157 -1.26 -1.00 23.15
CA ASP A 157 -2.28 -1.48 22.22
C ASP A 157 -1.82 -1.39 20.75
N ILE A 158 -2.71 -1.76 19.84
CA ILE A 158 -2.48 -1.82 18.40
C ILE A 158 -2.18 -0.45 17.76
N TYR A 159 -2.39 0.67 18.46
CA TYR A 159 -2.15 2.03 17.98
C TYR A 159 -0.93 2.69 18.63
N ASP A 160 -0.24 2.01 19.55
CA ASP A 160 0.95 2.52 20.23
C ASP A 160 2.16 2.52 19.29
N TYR A 161 2.25 3.55 18.46
CA TYR A 161 3.37 3.79 17.56
C TYR A 161 4.01 5.14 17.83
N LYS A 162 5.34 5.18 17.69
CA LYS A 162 6.09 6.41 17.53
C LYS A 162 6.65 6.46 16.13
N ASP A 163 6.60 7.62 15.49
CA ASP A 163 7.22 7.83 14.19
C ASP A 163 8.52 8.64 14.28
N GLU A 164 9.46 8.28 13.42
CA GLU A 164 10.63 9.08 13.06
C GLU A 164 10.59 9.34 11.56
N ARG A 165 11.08 10.49 11.11
CA ARG A 165 11.04 10.88 9.70
C ARG A 165 12.38 11.43 9.25
N GLU A 166 12.73 11.17 8.00
CA GLU A 166 13.84 11.82 7.33
C GLU A 166 13.55 12.07 5.85
N SER A 167 14.37 12.90 5.21
CA SER A 167 14.25 13.15 3.79
C SER A 167 14.59 11.90 2.97
N TYR A 168 13.78 11.62 1.96
CA TYR A 168 14.05 10.57 0.98
C TYR A 168 15.39 10.83 0.26
N GLU A 169 15.68 12.09 -0.06
CA GLU A 169 16.92 12.47 -0.75
C GLU A 169 18.16 12.19 0.13
N GLU A 170 18.08 12.48 1.43
CA GLU A 170 19.17 12.19 2.37
C GLU A 170 19.40 10.69 2.52
N ALA A 171 18.32 9.91 2.66
CA ALA A 171 18.40 8.45 2.71
C ALA A 171 19.02 7.86 1.43
N LEU A 172 18.60 8.36 0.26
CA LEU A 172 19.14 7.94 -1.03
C LEU A 172 20.65 8.24 -1.16
N LYS A 173 21.11 9.38 -0.66
CA LYS A 173 22.54 9.74 -0.66
C LYS A 173 23.38 8.78 0.17
N LYS A 174 22.87 8.27 1.30
CA LYS A 174 23.61 7.32 2.15
C LYS A 174 23.84 5.96 1.48
N ILE A 175 22.96 5.57 0.56
CA ILE A 175 23.02 4.26 -0.12
C ILE A 175 23.95 4.30 -1.35
N LYS A 176 24.11 5.48 -1.96
CA LYS A 176 24.97 5.69 -3.15
C LYS A 176 26.45 5.93 -2.82
N GLN A 177 26.82 5.96 -1.53
CA GLN A 177 28.20 6.10 -1.05
C GLN A 177 28.82 4.73 -0.76
#